data_AF-H5V201-F1
#
_entry.id   AF-H5V201-F1
#
_cell.length_a   1.000
_cell.length_b   1.000
_cell.length_c   1.000
_cell.angle_alpha   90.00
_cell.angle_beta   90.00
_cell.angle_gamma   90.00
#
_symmetry.space_group_name_H-M   'P 1'
#
loop_
_entity.id
_entity.type
_entity.pdbx_description
1 polymer ?
#
loop_
_entity_poly.entity_id
_entity_poly.type
_entity_poly.pdbx_seq_one_letter_code
_entity_poly.pdbx_strand_id
1 'polypeptide(L)'
;MMALLTQKSLQEWKKQQYDKQQGKCALCDLPLENWQKANADHNHYTGHMRGLLHPLCNSILEGKIGGLFFRAGLKNKVDFPDVLENLAKYWREDYSHNAIHPNFVRDQAVKFARLTREKMINELNSVGRDVDKTYTRDQLVDIFKKTYREKLA
;
A
#
# COMPACT_ATOMS: atom_id res chain seq x y z
N MET A 1 13.13 37.15 8.72
CA MET A 1 12.78 37.43 7.30
C MET A 1 12.79 36.09 6.57
N MET A 2 11.67 35.62 6.03
CA MET A 2 11.65 34.40 5.22
C MET A 2 12.22 34.70 3.84
N ALA A 3 13.26 34.00 3.43
CA ALA A 3 13.91 34.17 2.14
C ALA A 3 13.67 32.94 1.26
N LEU A 4 13.38 33.18 -0.02
CA LEU A 4 13.31 32.13 -1.02
C LEU A 4 14.69 31.49 -1.19
N LEU A 5 14.77 30.16 -1.14
CA LEU A 5 16.04 29.45 -1.31
C LEU A 5 16.46 29.45 -2.79
N THR A 6 17.69 29.88 -3.05
CA THR A 6 18.41 29.57 -4.29
C THR A 6 18.82 28.10 -4.34
N GLN A 7 19.26 27.61 -5.50
CA GLN A 7 19.76 26.23 -5.63
C GLN A 7 20.92 25.93 -4.67
N LYS A 8 21.86 26.87 -4.49
CA LYS A 8 22.98 26.72 -3.55
C LYS A 8 22.48 26.59 -2.11
N SER A 9 21.66 27.55 -1.66
CA SER A 9 21.10 27.53 -0.30
C SER A 9 20.14 26.35 -0.07
N LEU A 10 19.52 25.81 -1.13
CA LEU A 10 18.74 24.58 -1.04
C LEU A 10 19.63 23.38 -0.70
N GLN A 11 20.79 23.22 -1.35
CA GLN A 11 21.72 22.13 -1.00
C GLN A 11 22.25 22.27 0.43
N GLU A 12 22.55 23.49 0.87
CA GLU A 12 22.95 23.78 2.26
C GLU A 12 21.83 23.43 3.25
N TRP A 13 20.58 23.81 2.93
CA TRP A 13 19.40 23.43 3.72
C TRP A 13 19.23 21.91 3.80
N LYS A 14 19.38 21.20 2.67
CA LYS A 14 19.31 19.72 2.66
C LYS A 14 20.33 19.10 3.59
N LYS A 15 21.60 19.54 3.53
CA LYS A 15 22.64 19.02 4.42
C LYS A 15 22.29 19.24 5.89
N GLN A 16 21.92 20.46 6.26
CA GLN A 16 21.52 20.79 7.64
C GLN A 16 20.28 20.00 8.10
N GLN A 17 19.31 19.82 7.20
CA GLN A 17 18.08 19.11 7.51
C GLN A 17 18.31 17.60 7.66
N TYR A 18 19.23 17.03 6.90
CA TYR A 18 19.67 15.64 7.08
C TYR A 18 20.23 15.42 8.48
N ASP A 19 21.11 16.31 8.95
CA ASP A 19 21.69 16.23 10.30
C ASP A 19 20.60 16.36 11.37
N LYS A 20 19.67 17.32 11.22
CA LYS A 20 18.52 17.48 12.13
C LYS A 20 17.60 16.26 12.18
N GLN A 21 17.39 15.61 11.03
CA GLN A 21 16.61 14.38 10.91
C GLN A 21 17.42 13.13 11.27
N GLN A 22 18.66 13.28 11.75
CA GLN A 22 19.54 12.16 12.10
C GLN A 22 19.72 11.17 10.95
N GLY A 23 19.75 11.68 9.71
CA GLY A 23 19.86 10.88 8.50
C GLY A 23 18.64 10.03 8.17
N LYS A 24 17.45 10.31 8.73
CA LYS A 24 16.21 9.57 8.47
C LYS A 24 15.23 10.34 7.61
N CYS A 25 14.37 9.61 6.91
CA CYS A 25 13.26 10.18 6.14
C CYS A 25 12.16 10.66 7.08
N ALA A 26 11.71 11.91 6.89
CA ALA A 26 10.70 12.51 7.78
C ALA A 26 9.31 11.84 7.70
N LEU A 27 9.02 11.05 6.65
CA LEU A 27 7.73 10.38 6.49
C LEU A 27 7.71 8.95 7.03
N CYS A 28 8.73 8.14 6.73
CA CYS A 28 8.75 6.71 7.07
C CYS A 28 9.73 6.34 8.19
N ASP A 29 10.50 7.31 8.71
CA ASP A 29 11.54 7.15 9.73
C ASP A 29 12.70 6.19 9.38
N LEU A 30 12.74 5.67 8.14
CA LEU A 30 13.83 4.82 7.68
C LEU A 30 15.06 5.66 7.28
N PRO A 31 16.28 5.11 7.38
CA PRO A 31 17.50 5.80 6.97
C PRO A 31 17.47 6.27 5.50
N LEU A 32 17.88 7.51 5.28
CA LEU A 32 18.18 8.05 3.96
C LEU A 32 19.58 7.59 3.54
N GLU A 33 19.80 7.35 2.24
CA GLU A 33 21.12 6.94 1.74
C GLU A 33 22.16 8.05 1.95
N ASN A 34 21.80 9.28 1.60
CA ASN A 34 22.54 10.51 1.88
C ASN A 34 21.64 11.73 1.61
N TRP A 35 22.09 12.91 2.03
CA TRP A 35 21.34 14.15 1.86
C TRP A 35 21.21 14.57 0.40
N GLN A 36 22.18 14.24 -0.48
CA GLN A 36 22.16 14.61 -1.89
C GLN A 36 21.01 13.95 -2.63
N LYS A 37 20.78 12.65 -2.39
CA LYS A 37 19.73 11.85 -3.02
C LYS A 37 18.34 12.01 -2.41
N ALA A 38 18.26 12.54 -1.19
CA ALA A 38 16.97 12.82 -0.55
C ALA A 38 16.24 13.97 -1.26
N ASN A 39 14.91 13.94 -1.27
CA ASN A 39 14.08 15.01 -1.81
C ASN A 39 13.75 16.01 -0.70
N ALA A 40 13.84 17.31 -0.99
CA ALA A 40 13.44 18.38 -0.10
C ALA A 40 11.95 18.71 -0.32
N ASP A 41 11.09 18.16 0.52
CA ASP A 41 9.64 18.34 0.42
C ASP A 41 9.21 19.74 0.89
N HIS A 42 8.12 20.25 0.31
CA HIS A 42 7.58 21.56 0.66
C HIS A 42 6.06 21.61 0.51
N ASN A 43 5.42 22.48 1.27
CA ASN A 43 4.00 22.72 1.14
C ASN A 43 3.70 23.48 -0.17
N HIS A 44 2.98 22.85 -1.11
CA HIS A 44 2.66 23.46 -2.40
C HIS A 44 1.65 24.63 -2.33
N TYR A 45 0.99 24.84 -1.19
CA TYR A 45 0.07 25.97 -0.98
C TYR A 45 0.79 27.20 -0.40
N THR A 46 1.72 26.99 0.54
CA THR A 46 2.39 28.08 1.26
C THR A 46 3.85 28.27 0.85
N GLY A 47 4.42 27.35 0.07
CA GLY A 47 5.83 27.34 -0.34
C GLY A 47 6.81 26.95 0.77
N HIS A 48 6.35 26.68 2.00
CA HIS A 48 7.23 26.43 3.13
C HIS A 48 7.86 25.04 3.05
N MET A 49 9.17 24.96 3.28
CA MET A 49 9.89 23.69 3.38
C MET A 49 9.33 22.83 4.52
N ARG A 50 9.31 21.51 4.32
CA ARG A 50 8.94 20.53 5.34
C ARG A 50 10.18 19.77 5.79
N GLY A 51 10.50 18.66 5.14
CA GLY A 51 11.62 17.80 5.52
C GLY A 51 12.24 17.06 4.33
N LEU A 52 13.29 16.29 4.62
CA LEU A 52 13.88 15.38 3.66
C LEU A 52 13.15 14.03 3.62
N LEU A 53 12.84 13.58 2.41
CA LEU A 53 12.14 12.33 2.14
C LEU A 53 12.94 11.44 1.18
N HIS A 54 12.72 10.12 1.23
CA HIS A 54 13.13 9.24 0.12
C HIS A 54 12.43 9.68 -1.18
N PRO A 55 13.04 9.48 -2.35
CA PRO A 55 12.41 9.79 -3.64
C PRO A 55 11.01 9.16 -3.80
N LEU A 56 10.81 7.92 -3.34
CA LEU A 56 9.52 7.23 -3.39
C LEU A 56 8.53 7.73 -2.32
N CYS A 57 9.00 8.08 -1.13
CA CYS A 57 8.15 8.72 -0.11
C CYS A 57 7.61 10.06 -0.63
N ASN A 58 8.47 10.86 -1.27
CA ASN A 58 8.08 12.16 -1.83
C ASN A 58 7.13 12.01 -3.02
N SER A 59 7.53 11.23 -4.04
CA SER A 59 6.81 11.18 -5.31
C SER A 59 5.56 10.30 -5.28
N ILE A 60 5.59 9.18 -4.54
CA ILE A 60 4.49 8.21 -4.51
C ILE A 60 3.61 8.43 -3.29
N LEU A 61 4.18 8.41 -2.08
CA LEU A 61 3.38 8.44 -0.86
C LEU A 61 2.79 9.82 -0.59
N GLU A 62 3.59 10.88 -0.59
CA GLU A 62 3.10 12.24 -0.41
C GLU A 62 2.36 12.71 -1.68
N GLY A 63 3.06 12.77 -2.81
CA GLY A 63 2.54 13.39 -4.02
C GLY A 63 1.38 12.63 -4.68
N LYS A 64 1.55 11.33 -4.98
CA LYS A 64 0.50 10.57 -5.70
C LYS A 64 -0.70 10.24 -4.82
N ILE A 65 -0.52 9.85 -3.56
CA ILE A 65 -1.67 9.55 -2.68
C ILE A 65 -2.49 10.83 -2.45
N GLY A 66 -1.84 11.94 -2.10
CA GLY A 66 -2.52 13.23 -1.98
C GLY A 66 -3.23 13.65 -3.28
N GLY A 67 -2.57 13.50 -4.42
CA GLY A 67 -3.16 13.80 -5.73
C GLY A 67 -4.34 12.89 -6.10
N LEU A 68 -4.30 11.61 -5.74
CA LEU A 68 -5.44 10.69 -5.92
C LEU A 68 -6.61 11.07 -5.01
N PHE A 69 -6.32 11.38 -3.74
CA PHE A 69 -7.32 11.84 -2.78
C PHE A 69 -8.08 13.07 -3.29
N PHE A 70 -7.36 14.07 -3.81
CA PHE A 70 -8.00 15.25 -4.38
C PHE A 70 -8.80 14.95 -5.66
N ARG A 71 -8.27 14.11 -6.56
CA ARG A 71 -8.99 13.70 -7.79
C ARG A 71 -10.21 12.83 -7.52
N ALA A 72 -10.25 12.13 -6.40
CA ALA A 72 -11.44 11.41 -5.95
C ALA A 72 -12.58 12.34 -5.47
N GLY A 73 -12.39 13.67 -5.54
CA GLY A 73 -13.41 14.65 -5.18
C GLY A 73 -13.58 14.85 -3.68
N LEU A 74 -12.57 14.48 -2.89
CA LEU A 74 -12.54 14.67 -1.42
C LEU A 74 -11.89 15.99 -1.00
N LYS A 75 -11.24 16.69 -1.94
CA LYS A 75 -10.66 18.02 -1.70
C LYS A 75 -11.74 18.97 -1.14
N ASN A 76 -11.39 19.70 -0.07
CA ASN A 76 -12.25 20.64 0.65
C ASN A 76 -13.51 20.03 1.32
N LYS A 77 -13.70 18.71 1.29
CA LYS A 77 -14.79 18.02 1.98
C LYS A 77 -14.34 17.43 3.31
N VAL A 78 -13.09 16.97 3.35
CA VAL A 78 -12.42 16.36 4.48
C VAL A 78 -10.94 16.73 4.42
N ASP A 79 -10.29 16.82 5.58
CA ASP A 79 -8.86 17.08 5.63
C ASP A 79 -8.06 15.79 5.33
N PHE A 80 -6.97 15.93 4.57
CA PHE A 80 -6.19 14.79 4.11
C PHE A 80 -5.46 14.07 5.27
N PRO A 81 -4.78 14.77 6.21
CA PRO A 81 -4.19 14.16 7.39
C PRO A 81 -5.21 13.37 8.23
N ASP A 82 -6.39 13.93 8.49
CA ASP A 82 -7.44 13.26 9.26
C ASP A 82 -7.87 11.93 8.60
N VAL A 83 -7.98 11.92 7.26
CA VAL A 83 -8.31 10.69 6.53
C VAL A 83 -7.17 9.67 6.61
N LEU A 84 -5.91 10.09 6.54
CA LEU A 84 -4.77 9.17 6.70
C LEU A 84 -4.71 8.58 8.11
N GLU A 85 -4.97 9.37 9.14
CA GLU A 85 -5.04 8.89 10.52
C GLU A 85 -6.19 7.89 10.73
N ASN A 86 -7.37 8.22 10.21
CA ASN A 86 -8.52 7.34 10.28
C ASN A 86 -8.30 6.05 9.47
N LEU A 87 -7.63 6.12 8.32
CA LEU A 87 -7.24 4.95 7.54
C LEU A 87 -6.27 4.07 8.33
N ALA A 88 -5.27 4.66 8.98
CA ALA A 88 -4.32 3.92 9.81
C ALA A 88 -5.02 3.23 11.00
N LYS A 89 -5.98 3.91 11.66
CA LYS A 89 -6.81 3.30 12.71
C LYS A 89 -7.65 2.17 12.14
N TYR A 90 -8.36 2.41 11.03
CA TYR A 90 -9.20 1.43 10.36
C TYR A 90 -8.43 0.15 10.00
N TRP A 91 -7.18 0.26 9.52
CA TRP A 91 -6.34 -0.89 9.16
C TRP A 91 -5.76 -1.66 10.35
N ARG A 92 -5.69 -1.05 11.54
CA ARG A 92 -5.15 -1.69 12.75
C ARG A 92 -6.22 -2.42 13.57
N GLU A 93 -7.48 -2.10 13.33
CA GLU A 93 -8.61 -2.72 14.00
C GLU A 93 -8.69 -4.23 13.67
N ASP A 94 -9.08 -5.04 14.66
CA ASP A 94 -9.30 -6.47 14.46
C ASP A 94 -10.73 -6.73 13.98
N TYR A 95 -10.86 -7.16 12.72
CA TYR A 95 -12.13 -7.53 12.11
C TYR A 95 -12.31 -9.05 11.96
N SER A 96 -11.50 -9.87 12.65
CA SER A 96 -11.54 -11.33 12.53
C SER A 96 -12.90 -11.95 12.88
N HIS A 97 -13.74 -11.24 13.64
CA HIS A 97 -15.09 -11.64 14.01
C HIS A 97 -16.17 -11.22 13.00
N ASN A 98 -15.84 -10.43 11.98
CA ASN A 98 -16.80 -9.93 11.01
C ASN A 98 -17.19 -10.98 9.95
N ALA A 99 -18.32 -10.74 9.30
CA ALA A 99 -18.76 -11.55 8.16
C ALA A 99 -17.79 -11.47 6.98
N ILE A 100 -17.73 -12.54 6.19
CA ILE A 100 -16.82 -12.65 5.04
C ILE A 100 -17.51 -12.12 3.77
N HIS A 101 -16.82 -11.27 3.02
CA HIS A 101 -17.33 -10.71 1.77
C HIS A 101 -17.53 -11.81 0.70
N PRO A 102 -18.66 -11.86 -0.04
CA PRO A 102 -18.95 -12.95 -1.00
C PRO A 102 -17.91 -13.09 -2.13
N ASN A 103 -17.31 -11.98 -2.57
CA ASN A 103 -16.22 -12.02 -3.57
C ASN A 103 -14.95 -12.70 -3.06
N PHE A 104 -14.77 -12.92 -1.75
CA PHE A 104 -13.58 -13.56 -1.21
C PHE A 104 -13.36 -14.96 -1.79
N VAL A 105 -14.45 -15.72 -2.03
CA VAL A 105 -14.38 -17.03 -2.71
C VAL A 105 -13.79 -16.89 -4.11
N ARG A 106 -14.19 -15.85 -4.85
CA ARG A 106 -13.66 -15.56 -6.20
C ARG A 106 -12.18 -15.18 -6.11
N ASP A 107 -11.79 -14.35 -5.16
CA ASP A 107 -10.41 -13.91 -5.00
C ASP A 107 -9.48 -15.07 -4.69
N GLN A 108 -9.92 -16.00 -3.85
CA GLN A 108 -9.19 -17.24 -3.54
C GLN A 108 -9.14 -18.17 -4.76
N ALA A 109 -10.22 -18.29 -5.52
CA ALA A 109 -10.24 -19.06 -6.76
C ALA A 109 -9.28 -18.50 -7.82
N VAL A 110 -9.12 -17.17 -7.91
CA VAL A 110 -8.14 -16.54 -8.81
C VAL A 110 -6.71 -16.90 -8.40
N LYS A 111 -6.41 -16.99 -7.10
CA LYS A 111 -5.10 -17.44 -6.62
C LYS A 111 -4.87 -18.92 -6.93
N PHE A 112 -5.86 -19.76 -6.63
CA PHE A 112 -5.85 -21.19 -6.94
C PHE A 112 -5.62 -21.46 -8.44
N ALA A 113 -6.28 -20.69 -9.31
CA ALA A 113 -6.15 -20.81 -10.76
C ALA A 113 -4.76 -20.45 -11.30
N ARG A 114 -3.87 -19.83 -10.50
CA ARG A 114 -2.46 -19.58 -10.88
C ARG A 114 -1.56 -20.78 -10.62
N LEU A 115 -2.03 -21.79 -9.89
CA LEU A 115 -1.26 -22.99 -9.61
C LEU A 115 -1.17 -23.89 -10.84
N THR A 116 -0.15 -24.76 -10.87
CA THR A 116 -0.06 -25.84 -11.85
C THR A 116 -1.20 -26.83 -11.62
N ARG A 117 -1.63 -27.56 -12.66
CA ARG A 117 -2.74 -28.53 -12.56
C ARG A 117 -2.47 -29.59 -11.50
N GLU A 118 -1.23 -30.05 -11.38
CA GLU A 118 -0.81 -30.99 -10.33
C GLU A 118 -0.99 -30.42 -8.91
N LYS A 119 -0.56 -29.17 -8.68
CA LYS A 119 -0.75 -28.50 -7.38
C LYS A 119 -2.23 -28.29 -7.05
N MET A 120 -3.06 -27.97 -8.05
CA MET A 120 -4.51 -27.84 -7.89
C MET A 120 -5.15 -29.16 -7.44
N ILE A 121 -4.77 -30.27 -8.08
CA ILE A 121 -5.23 -31.62 -7.72
C ILE A 121 -4.80 -31.95 -6.29
N ASN A 122 -3.53 -31.73 -5.94
CA ASN A 122 -3.01 -32.04 -4.62
C ASN A 122 -3.71 -31.23 -3.51
N GLU A 123 -3.98 -29.95 -3.74
CA GLU A 123 -4.68 -29.09 -2.77
C GLU A 123 -6.15 -29.49 -2.59
N LEU A 124 -6.83 -29.91 -3.65
CA LEU A 124 -8.21 -30.41 -3.57
C LEU A 124 -8.27 -31.77 -2.87
N ASN A 125 -7.35 -32.68 -3.19
CA ASN A 125 -7.25 -33.98 -2.54
C ASN A 125 -6.87 -33.86 -1.06
N SER A 126 -6.03 -32.88 -0.67
CA SER A 126 -5.67 -32.68 0.74
C SER A 126 -6.85 -32.25 1.62
N VAL A 127 -7.91 -31.72 1.00
CA VAL A 127 -9.20 -31.40 1.66
C VAL A 127 -10.30 -32.41 1.30
N GLY A 128 -9.92 -33.60 0.82
CA GLY A 128 -10.83 -34.73 0.60
C GLY A 128 -11.68 -34.65 -0.67
N ARG A 129 -11.33 -33.80 -1.65
CA ARG A 129 -12.00 -33.77 -2.95
C ARG A 129 -11.25 -34.69 -3.89
N ASP A 130 -11.72 -35.93 -4.02
CA ASP A 130 -11.17 -36.99 -4.88
C ASP A 130 -11.16 -36.58 -6.36
N VAL A 131 -10.11 -35.87 -6.77
CA VAL A 131 -9.91 -35.35 -8.13
C VAL A 131 -8.58 -35.83 -8.67
N ASP A 132 -8.50 -35.97 -9.99
CA ASP A 132 -7.32 -36.49 -10.67
C ASP A 132 -7.01 -35.74 -11.98
N LYS A 133 -6.10 -36.31 -12.78
CA LYS A 133 -5.65 -35.76 -14.06
C LYS A 133 -6.71 -35.82 -15.17
N THR A 134 -7.90 -36.35 -14.93
CA THR A 134 -9.02 -36.30 -15.88
C THR A 134 -9.75 -34.95 -15.86
N TYR A 135 -9.75 -34.27 -14.71
CA TYR A 135 -10.44 -32.98 -14.52
C TYR A 135 -9.71 -31.81 -15.16
N THR A 136 -10.39 -31.03 -16.00
CA THR A 136 -9.82 -29.81 -16.58
C THR A 136 -9.53 -28.77 -15.51
N ARG A 137 -8.67 -27.78 -15.83
CA ARG A 137 -8.34 -26.70 -14.89
C ARG A 137 -9.60 -25.93 -14.46
N ASP A 138 -10.52 -25.68 -15.37
CA ASP A 138 -11.76 -24.95 -15.07
C ASP A 138 -12.68 -25.76 -14.13
N GLN A 139 -12.81 -27.07 -14.38
CA GLN A 139 -13.54 -27.96 -13.48
C GLN A 139 -12.94 -27.97 -12.06
N LEU A 140 -11.61 -28.04 -11.95
CA LEU A 140 -10.92 -27.97 -10.66
C LEU A 140 -11.18 -26.63 -9.96
N VAL A 141 -11.20 -25.51 -10.68
CA VAL A 141 -11.54 -24.18 -10.13
C VAL A 141 -12.97 -24.14 -9.60
N ASP A 142 -13.93 -24.74 -10.30
CA ASP A 142 -15.33 -24.75 -9.85
C ASP A 142 -15.55 -25.65 -8.63
N ILE A 143 -14.86 -26.80 -8.58
CA ILE A 143 -14.80 -27.66 -7.38
C ILE A 143 -14.18 -26.89 -6.21
N PHE A 144 -13.09 -26.15 -6.44
CA PHE A 144 -12.47 -25.31 -5.42
C PHE A 144 -13.44 -24.25 -4.88
N LYS A 145 -14.15 -23.51 -5.74
CA LYS A 145 -15.12 -22.49 -5.31
C LYS A 145 -16.22 -23.09 -4.43
N LYS A 146 -16.74 -24.27 -4.80
CA LYS A 146 -17.76 -24.98 -3.99
C LYS A 146 -17.19 -25.40 -2.63
N THR A 147 -16.04 -26.05 -2.65
CA THR A 147 -15.32 -26.50 -1.45
C THR A 147 -15.00 -25.35 -0.50
N TYR A 148 -14.55 -24.22 -1.04
CA TYR A 148 -14.20 -23.05 -0.24
C TYR A 148 -15.43 -22.39 0.38
N ARG A 149 -16.58 -22.37 -0.31
CA ARG A 149 -17.85 -21.89 0.30
C ARG A 149 -18.27 -22.77 1.46
N GLU A 150 -18.19 -24.09 1.30
CA GLU A 150 -18.52 -25.04 2.37
C GLU A 150 -17.61 -24.86 3.60
N LYS A 151 -16.34 -24.48 3.41
CA LYS A 151 -15.42 -24.15 4.51
C LYS A 151 -15.79 -22.86 5.26
N LEU A 152 -16.45 -21.91 4.61
CA LEU A 152 -16.79 -20.60 5.18
C LEU A 152 -18.19 -20.56 5.81
N ALA A 153 -19.00 -21.59 5.59
CA ALA A 153 -20.34 -21.74 6.17
C ALA A 153 -20.26 -22.39 7.55
#